data_AF-A0A968DGL9-F1
#
_entry.id   AF-A0A968DGL9-F1
#
_cell.length_a   1.000
_cell.length_b   1.000
_cell.length_c   1.000
_cell.angle_alpha   90.00
_cell.angle_beta   90.00
_cell.angle_gamma   90.00
#
_symmetry.space_group_name_H-M   'P 1'
#
loop_
_entity.id
_entity.type
_entity.pdbx_description
1 polymer ?
#
loop_
_entity_poly.entity_id
_entity_poly.type
_entity_poly.pdbx_seq_one_letter_code
_entity_poly.pdbx_strand_id
1 'polypeptide(L)' 'LEAALNAEICAAAVRATRAAEYLSAGTVEFLVEPDGKFYFLEVNTRIQVEHTVTEMVTGIDLVREQLLIALGEPVSFSQD' A
#
# COMPACT_ATOMS: atom_id res chain seq x y z
N LEU A 1 -3.82 11.66 -10.67
CA LEU A 1 -4.82 10.63 -11.06
C LEU A 1 -6.18 11.17 -10.70
N GLU A 2 -7.21 10.91 -11.51
CA GLU A 2 -8.58 11.16 -11.07
C GLU A 2 -8.89 10.35 -9.80
N ALA A 3 -9.72 10.89 -8.91
CA ALA A 3 -10.01 10.25 -7.63
C ALA A 3 -10.57 8.83 -7.78
N ALA A 4 -11.37 8.60 -8.82
CA ALA A 4 -11.92 7.27 -9.14
C ALA A 4 -10.81 6.26 -9.50
N LEU A 5 -9.88 6.64 -10.38
CA LEU A 5 -8.78 5.77 -10.78
C LEU A 5 -7.85 5.44 -9.60
N ASN A 6 -7.58 6.41 -8.73
CA ASN A 6 -6.80 6.17 -7.50
C ASN A 6 -7.49 5.11 -6.61
N ALA A 7 -8.80 5.28 -6.37
CA ALA A 7 -9.57 4.34 -5.55
C ALA A 7 -9.59 2.92 -6.15
N GLU A 8 -9.68 2.80 -7.48
CA GLU A 8 -9.63 1.50 -8.16
C GLU A 8 -8.28 0.79 -8.01
N ILE A 9 -7.18 1.53 -8.17
CA ILE A 9 -5.81 1.01 -7.99
C ILE A 9 -5.60 0.58 -6.54
N CYS A 10 -5.97 1.41 -5.57
CA CYS A 10 -5.87 1.08 -4.15
C CYS A 10 -6.70 -0.15 -3.78
N ALA A 11 -7.94 -0.25 -4.28
CA ALA A 11 -8.78 -1.42 -4.07
C ALA A 11 -8.17 -2.69 -4.69
N ALA A 12 -7.51 -2.59 -5.85
CA ALA A 12 -6.80 -3.71 -6.47
C ALA A 12 -5.60 -4.17 -5.62
N ALA A 13 -4.81 -3.24 -5.10
CA ALA A 13 -3.70 -3.54 -4.19
C ALA A 13 -4.17 -4.28 -2.94
N VAL A 14 -5.24 -3.79 -2.29
CA VAL A 14 -5.82 -4.43 -1.09
C VAL A 14 -6.35 -5.84 -1.40
N ARG A 15 -6.98 -6.05 -2.56
CA ARG A 15 -7.43 -7.40 -2.98
C ARG A 15 -6.24 -8.35 -3.14
N ALA A 16 -5.16 -7.90 -3.79
CA ALA A 16 -3.97 -8.72 -4.01
C ALA A 16 -3.29 -9.10 -2.69
N THR A 17 -3.09 -8.15 -1.77
CA THR A 17 -2.43 -8.40 -0.48
C THR A 17 -3.27 -9.29 0.44
N ARG A 18 -4.60 -9.11 0.45
CA ARG A 18 -5.51 -10.01 1.19
C ARG A 18 -5.46 -11.44 0.66
N ALA A 19 -5.47 -11.63 -0.66
CA ALA A 19 -5.40 -12.96 -1.27
C ALA A 19 -4.07 -13.67 -0.97
N ALA A 20 -2.99 -12.90 -0.76
CA ALA A 20 -1.67 -13.42 -0.39
C ALA A 20 -1.45 -13.55 1.12
N GLU A 21 -2.46 -13.23 1.96
CA GLU A 21 -2.32 -13.15 3.42
C GLU A 21 -1.11 -12.30 3.86
N TYR A 22 -0.85 -11.22 3.12
CA TYR A 22 0.33 -10.40 3.30
C TYR A 22 0.26 -9.60 4.62
N LEU A 23 1.36 -9.60 5.36
CA LEU A 23 1.50 -8.93 6.66
C LEU A 23 2.70 -7.97 6.63
N SER A 24 2.66 -6.91 7.45
CA SER A 24 3.62 -5.80 7.45
C SER A 24 3.45 -4.84 6.26
N ALA A 25 4.36 -3.88 6.13
CA ALA A 25 4.37 -2.92 5.02
C ALA A 25 4.99 -3.53 3.75
N GLY A 26 4.46 -3.15 2.60
CA GLY A 26 4.95 -3.51 1.27
C GLY A 26 4.31 -2.62 0.21
N THR A 27 4.88 -2.64 -1.00
CA THR A 27 4.38 -1.83 -2.12
C THR A 27 3.87 -2.72 -3.23
N VAL A 28 2.67 -2.43 -3.74
CA VAL A 28 2.14 -3.03 -4.96
C VAL A 28 2.34 -2.04 -6.09
N GLU A 29 3.11 -2.42 -7.10
CA GLU A 29 3.45 -1.54 -8.23
C GLU A 29 2.53 -1.79 -9.42
N PHE A 30 2.09 -0.70 -10.03
CA PHE A 30 1.25 -0.72 -11.22
C PHE A 30 1.84 0.18 -12.30
N LEU A 31 1.69 -0.26 -13.56
CA LEU A 31 1.88 0.59 -14.73
C LEU A 31 0.53 1.19 -15.10
N VAL A 32 0.48 2.50 -15.35
CA VAL A 32 -0.75 3.23 -15.73
C VAL A 32 -0.55 3.87 -17.10
N GLU A 33 -1.45 3.57 -18.04
CA GLU A 33 -1.51 4.15 -19.37
C GLU A 33 -2.23 5.52 -19.35
N PRO A 34 -2.01 6.39 -20.36
CA PRO A 34 -2.66 7.70 -20.43
C PRO A 34 -4.20 7.65 -20.49
N ASP A 35 -4.78 6.53 -20.94
CA ASP A 35 -6.23 6.30 -21.00
C ASP A 35 -6.82 5.78 -19.67
N GLY A 36 -6.00 5.68 -18.62
CA GLY A 36 -6.41 5.26 -17.28
C GLY A 36 -6.38 3.76 -17.05
N LYS A 37 -6.07 2.93 -18.06
CA LYS A 37 -5.85 1.50 -17.83
C LYS A 37 -4.62 1.30 -16.97
N PHE A 38 -4.69 0.35 -16.04
CA PHE A 38 -3.57 -0.01 -15.19
C PHE A 38 -3.33 -1.52 -15.15
N TYR A 39 -2.08 -1.89 -14.98
CA TYR A 39 -1.63 -3.28 -14.97
C TYR A 39 -0.73 -3.52 -13.77
N PHE A 40 -0.93 -4.64 -13.08
CA PHE A 40 -0.05 -5.08 -12.01
C PHE A 40 1.35 -5.36 -12.57
N LEU A 41 2.38 -4.87 -11.88
CA LEU A 41 3.77 -5.12 -12.21
C LEU A 41 4.39 -6.13 -11.24
N GLU A 42 4.48 -5.75 -9.97
CA GLU A 42 5.08 -6.58 -8.92
C GLU A 42 4.59 -6.18 -7.51
N VAL A 43 4.98 -6.99 -6.52
CA VAL A 43 4.88 -6.62 -5.10
C VAL A 43 6.28 -6.60 -4.51
N ASN A 44 6.68 -5.45 -3.99
CA ASN A 44 7.88 -5.30 -3.17
C ASN A 44 7.53 -5.66 -1.72
N THR A 45 7.94 -6.86 -1.28
CA THR A 45 7.60 -7.42 0.03
C THR A 45 8.50 -6.88 1.16
N ARG A 46 8.75 -5.58 1.15
CA ARG A 46 9.61 -4.84 2.08
C ARG A 46 9.25 -3.36 2.03
N ILE A 47 9.72 -2.62 3.03
CA ILE A 47 9.67 -1.17 2.95
C ILE A 47 10.54 -0.66 1.80
N GLN A 48 10.06 0.39 1.14
CA GLN A 48 10.75 1.04 0.02
C GLN A 48 11.40 2.35 0.46
N VAL A 49 12.36 2.85 -0.32
CA VAL A 49 13.13 4.06 0.03
C VAL A 49 12.20 5.28 0.09
N GLU A 50 11.22 5.32 -0.81
CA GLU A 50 10.24 6.36 -1.02
C GLU A 50 9.07 6.39 -0.01
N HIS A 51 9.05 5.49 0.98
CA HIS A 51 8.00 5.45 2.01
C HIS A 51 7.81 6.80 2.71
N THR A 52 8.90 7.57 2.87
CA THR A 52 8.90 8.91 3.49
C THR A 52 7.89 9.88 2.88
N VAL A 53 7.59 9.79 1.58
CA VAL A 53 6.56 10.63 0.95
C VAL A 53 5.16 10.26 1.47
N THR A 54 4.89 8.95 1.64
CA THR A 54 3.62 8.46 2.21
C THR A 54 3.48 8.90 3.66
N GLU A 55 4.53 8.80 4.46
CA GLU A 55 4.50 9.22 5.87
C GLU A 55 4.23 10.73 5.99
N MET A 56 4.84 11.56 5.13
CA MET A 56 4.62 13.01 5.16
C MET A 56 3.17 13.41 4.86
N VAL A 57 2.48 12.69 3.97
CA VAL A 57 1.09 13.04 3.58
C VAL A 57 0.04 12.38 4.47
N THR A 58 0.34 11.21 5.04
CA THR A 58 -0.61 10.45 5.89
C THR A 58 -0.42 10.72 7.38
N GLY A 59 0.77 11.13 7.81
CA GLY A 59 1.15 11.20 9.22
C GLY A 59 1.37 9.83 9.88
N ILE A 60 1.38 8.74 9.11
CA ILE A 60 1.59 7.38 9.59
C ILE A 60 3.08 7.04 9.50
N ASP A 61 3.68 6.60 10.61
CA ASP A 61 5.05 6.06 10.66
C ASP A 61 5.01 4.57 10.30
N LEU A 62 5.43 4.25 9.07
CA LEU A 62 5.33 2.91 8.53
C LEU A 62 6.31 1.96 9.21
N VAL A 63 7.51 2.42 9.57
CA VAL A 63 8.51 1.59 10.27
C VAL A 63 7.99 1.18 11.65
N ARG A 64 7.39 2.12 12.39
CA ARG A 64 6.76 1.85 13.68
C ARG A 64 5.64 0.84 13.56
N GLU A 65 4.75 1.00 12.57
CA GLU A 65 3.66 0.05 12.33
C GLU A 65 4.19 -1.35 11.99
N GLN A 66 5.27 -1.47 11.20
CA GLN A 66 5.90 -2.77 10.94
C GLN A 66 6.36 -3.46 12.23
N LEU A 67 6.95 -2.71 13.18
CA LEU A 67 7.39 -3.25 14.47
C LEU A 67 6.20 -3.69 15.34
N LEU A 68 5.14 -2.88 15.41
CA LEU A 68 3.93 -3.21 16.17
C LEU A 68 3.25 -4.47 15.62
N ILE A 69 3.09 -4.54 14.29
CA ILE A 69 2.54 -5.72 13.62
C ILE A 69 3.38 -6.97 13.88
N ALA A 70 4.72 -6.85 13.87
CA ALA A 70 5.61 -7.97 14.17
C ALA A 70 5.51 -8.44 15.64
N LEU A 71 5.06 -7.58 16.55
CA LEU A 71 4.74 -7.93 17.94
C LEU A 71 3.33 -8.53 18.10
N GLY A 72 2.56 -8.65 17.02
CA GLY A 72 1.20 -9.19 17.02
C GLY A 72 0.12 -8.15 17.32
N GLU A 73 0.46 -6.86 17.37
CA GLU A 73 -0.53 -5.79 17.49
C GLU A 73 -1.33 -5.66 16.18
N PRO A 74 -2.63 -5.29 16.26
CA PRO A 74 -3.40 -4.98 15.07
C PRO A 74 -2.93 -3.67 14.41
N VAL A 75 -3.27 -3.47 13.14
CA VAL A 75 -3.05 -2.19 12.44
C VAL A 75 -3.76 -1.07 13.20
N SER A 76 -3.05 0.02 13.47
CA SER A 76 -3.53 1.07 14.38
C SER A 76 -4.57 2.02 13.79
N PHE A 77 -4.90 1.88 12.51
CA PHE A 77 -5.79 2.75 11.75
C PHE A 77 -6.73 1.97 10.81
N SER A 78 -7.83 2.60 10.41
CA SER A 78 -8.79 2.09 9.42
C SER A 78 -8.64 2.77 8.07
N GLN A 79 -9.22 2.15 7.04
CA GLN A 79 -9.47 2.80 5.76
C GLN A 79 -10.74 3.66 5.92
N ASP A 80 -10.57 4.97 6.02
CA ASP A 80 -11.67 5.95 5.97
C ASP A 80 -12.01 6.34 4.52
#